data_AF-A0A537SMX1-F1
#
_entry.id   AF-A0A537SMX1-F1
#
_cell.length_a   1.000
_cell.length_b   1.000
_cell.length_c   1.000
_cell.angle_alpha   90.00
_cell.angle_beta   90.00
_cell.angle_gamma   90.00
#
_symmetry.space_group_name_H-M   'P 1'
#
loop_
_entity.id
_entity.type
_entity.pdbx_description
1 polymer ?
#
loop_
_entity_poly.entity_id
_entity_poly.type
_entity_poly.pdbx_seq_one_letter_code
_entity_poly.pdbx_strand_id
1 'polypeptide(L)' 'MSAHLVIAVPAKGRLQANAEAFFARAGLELVKPRGARDYRGTIADLAGVEVAYLSAAEIVDLLA' A
#
# COMPACT_ATOMS: atom_id res chain seq x y z
N MET A 1 -18.46 -5.54 -12.87
CA MET A 1 -17.02 -5.60 -12.51
C MET A 1 -16.86 -4.93 -11.17
N SER A 2 -16.42 -5.64 -10.13
CA SER A 2 -15.98 -4.98 -8.90
C SER A 2 -14.74 -4.16 -9.23
N ALA A 3 -14.78 -2.85 -8.96
CA ALA A 3 -13.62 -1.99 -9.17
C ALA A 3 -12.42 -2.54 -8.37
N HIS A 4 -11.25 -2.57 -8.99
CA HIS A 4 -10.01 -2.90 -8.30
C HIS A 4 -9.79 -1.92 -7.15
N LEU A 5 -9.64 -2.44 -5.93
CA LEU A 5 -9.33 -1.60 -4.77
C LEU A 5 -7.83 -1.35 -4.75
N VAL A 6 -7.44 -0.07 -4.80
CA VAL A 6 -6.05 0.35 -4.65
C VAL A 6 -5.92 1.08 -3.31
N ILE A 7 -5.04 0.60 -2.45
CA ILE A 7 -4.70 1.23 -1.18
C ILE A 7 -3.39 1.98 -1.36
N ALA A 8 -3.45 3.31 -1.25
CA ALA A 8 -2.24 4.13 -1.31
C ALA A 8 -1.54 4.15 0.07
N VAL A 9 -0.24 3.89 0.08
CA VAL A 9 0.61 3.84 1.27
C VAL A 9 1.76 4.85 1.09
N PRO A 10 2.13 5.62 2.13
CA PRO A 10 3.26 6.54 2.03
C PRO A 10 4.55 5.81 1.62
N ALA A 11 5.27 6.33 0.61
CA ALA A 11 6.40 5.64 -0.01
C ALA A 11 7.72 5.68 0.79
N LYS A 12 7.79 6.45 1.89
CA LYS A 12 9.03 6.62 2.67
C LYS A 12 8.81 7.12 4.10
N GLY A 13 9.83 6.89 4.93
CA GLY A 13 9.97 7.50 6.25
C GLY A 13 9.06 6.88 7.32
N ARG A 14 8.82 7.63 8.41
CA ARG A 14 8.06 7.15 9.57
C ARG A 14 6.61 6.81 9.22
N LEU A 15 6.01 7.54 8.28
CA LEU A 15 4.63 7.29 7.84
C LEU A 15 4.49 5.94 7.12
N GLN A 16 5.46 5.56 6.29
CA GLN A 16 5.48 4.24 5.67
C GLN A 16 5.55 3.14 6.73
N ALA A 17 6.52 3.23 7.64
CA ALA A 17 6.72 2.23 8.70
C ALA A 17 5.47 2.09 9.59
N ASN A 18 4.82 3.21 9.93
CA ASN A 18 3.59 3.20 10.71
C ASN A 18 2.42 2.55 9.95
N ALA A 19 2.29 2.82 8.65
CA ALA A 19 1.26 2.19 7.82
C ALA A 19 1.48 0.67 7.69
N GLU A 20 2.71 0.25 7.36
CA GLU A 20 3.08 -1.17 7.29
C GLU A 20 2.80 -1.88 8.63
N ALA A 21 3.20 -1.28 9.76
CA ALA A 21 2.93 -1.83 11.09
C ALA A 21 1.43 -1.87 11.43
N PHE A 22 0.64 -0.89 10.97
CA PHE A 22 -0.81 -0.89 11.16
C PHE A 22 -1.47 -2.09 10.45
N PHE A 23 -1.14 -2.29 9.18
CA PHE A 23 -1.67 -3.38 8.37
C PHE A 23 -1.19 -4.74 8.88
N ALA A 24 0.09 -4.88 9.23
CA ALA A 24 0.63 -6.13 9.80
C ALA A 24 -0.06 -6.52 11.12
N ARG A 25 -0.34 -5.55 12.00
CA ARG A 25 -1.10 -5.78 13.24
C ARG A 25 -2.54 -6.25 13.00
N ALA A 26 -3.11 -5.93 11.84
CA ALA A 26 -4.43 -6.40 11.42
C ALA A 26 -4.38 -7.76 10.69
N GLY A 27 -3.21 -8.37 10.55
CA GLY A 27 -3.02 -9.60 9.79
C GLY A 27 -3.03 -9.39 8.27
N LEU A 28 -2.86 -8.15 7.81
CA LEU A 28 -2.90 -7.76 6.39
C LEU A 28 -1.50 -7.38 5.91
N GLU A 29 -0.59 -8.35 5.82
CA GLU A 29 0.81 -8.05 5.48
C GLU A 29 0.96 -7.45 4.08
N LEU A 30 1.63 -6.29 3.97
CA LEU A 30 1.90 -5.64 2.69
C LEU A 30 3.15 -6.27 2.06
N VAL A 31 3.00 -6.83 0.86
CA VAL A 31 4.06 -7.56 0.15
C VAL A 31 4.51 -6.78 -1.09
N LYS A 32 5.84 -6.65 -1.27
CA LYS A 32 6.45 -6.07 -2.49
C LYS A 32 7.05 -7.19 -3.35
N PRO A 33 6.33 -7.69 -4.38
CA PRO A 33 6.70 -8.93 -5.07
C PRO A 33 8.05 -8.87 -5.81
N ARG A 34 8.54 -7.68 -6.25
CA ARG A 34 9.86 -7.56 -6.92
C ARG A 34 10.89 -6.75 -6.10
N GLY A 35 10.70 -6.67 -4.79
CA GLY A 35 11.67 -6.07 -3.87
C GLY A 35 11.49 -4.57 -3.62
N ALA A 36 12.45 -3.95 -2.93
CA ALA A 36 12.30 -2.63 -2.31
C ALA A 36 12.05 -1.44 -3.26
N ARG A 37 12.28 -1.61 -4.57
CA ARG A 37 12.11 -0.55 -5.58
C ARG A 37 10.76 -0.60 -6.31
N ASP A 38 9.93 -1.59 -6.04
CA ASP A 38 8.60 -1.64 -6.60
C ASP A 38 7.69 -0.63 -5.89
N TYR A 39 7.07 0.24 -6.69
CA TYR A 39 6.06 1.19 -6.23
C TYR A 39 4.67 0.54 -6.08
N ARG A 40 4.54 -0.74 -6.45
CA ARG A 40 3.32 -1.53 -6.32
C ARG A 40 3.55 -2.76 -5.46
N GLY A 41 2.55 -3.12 -4.69
CA GLY A 41 2.52 -4.29 -3.83
C GLY A 41 1.14 -4.91 -3.78
N THR A 42 1.02 -5.94 -2.97
CA THR A 42 -0.22 -6.68 -2.70
C THR A 42 -0.40 -6.84 -1.21
N ILE A 43 -1.57 -7.29 -0.77
CA ILE A 43 -1.77 -7.78 0.59
C ILE A 43 -1.71 -9.30 0.57
N ALA A 44 -0.94 -9.90 1.47
CA ALA A 44 -0.87 -11.36 1.60
C ALA A 44 -2.28 -11.93 1.84
N ASP A 45 -2.60 -13.02 1.15
CA ASP A 45 -3.88 -13.75 1.26
C ASP A 45 -5.15 -12.93 0.98
N LEU A 46 -5.04 -11.74 0.39
CA LEU A 46 -6.17 -10.88 0.03
C LEU A 46 -6.15 -10.54 -1.46
N ALA A 47 -6.95 -11.30 -2.23
CA ALA A 47 -7.08 -11.10 -3.66
C ALA A 47 -7.85 -9.81 -4.00
N GLY A 48 -7.49 -9.18 -5.12
CA GLY A 48 -8.21 -8.02 -5.67
C GLY A 48 -7.83 -6.67 -5.05
N VAL A 49 -6.85 -6.65 -4.14
CA VAL A 49 -6.31 -5.42 -3.55
C VAL A 49 -4.87 -5.18 -4.00
N GLU A 50 -4.63 -3.98 -4.52
CA GLU A 50 -3.30 -3.50 -4.87
C GLU A 50 -2.84 -2.46 -3.85
N VAL A 51 -1.54 -2.46 -3.52
CA VAL A 51 -0.91 -1.45 -2.68
C VAL A 51 -0.07 -0.54 -3.56
N ALA A 52 -0.30 0.77 -3.53
CA ALA A 52 0.51 1.75 -4.25
C ALA A 52 1.34 2.58 -3.28
N TYR A 53 2.66 2.56 -3.41
CA TYR A 53 3.56 3.36 -2.58
C TYR A 53 3.77 4.73 -3.23
N LEU A 54 3.17 5.77 -2.65
CA LEU A 54 3.13 7.13 -3.20
C LEU A 54 3.59 8.18 -2.20
N SER A 55 3.96 9.38 -2.66
CA SER A 55 4.17 10.50 -1.74
C SER A 55 2.85 10.94 -1.08
N ALA A 56 2.93 11.55 0.11
CA ALA A 56 1.74 12.03 0.80
C ALA A 56 0.94 13.07 -0.03
N ALA A 57 1.61 13.89 -0.83
CA ALA A 57 0.94 14.85 -1.71
C ALA A 57 0.15 14.12 -2.81
N GLU A 58 0.77 13.15 -3.49
CA GLU A 58 0.10 12.34 -4.52
C GLU A 58 -1.10 11.55 -3.96
N ILE A 59 -1.01 11.06 -2.72
CA ILE A 59 -2.14 10.39 -2.07
C ILE A 59 -3.34 11.33 -1.96
N VAL A 60 -3.12 12.58 -1.58
CA VAL A 60 -4.19 13.58 -1.48
C VAL A 60 -4.75 13.91 -2.86
N ASP A 61 -3.88 14.15 -3.85
CA ASP A 61 -4.30 14.50 -5.22
C ASP A 61 -5.15 13.41 -5.88
N LEU A 62 -4.89 12.13 -5.57
CA LEU A 62 -5.66 10.99 -6.11
C LEU A 62 -6.99 10.73 -5.40
N LEU A 63 -7.21 11.31 -4.22
CA LEU A 63 -8.42 11.11 -3.41
C LEU A 63 -9.40 12.28 -3.46
N ALA A 64 -9.00 13.41 -4.04
CA ALA A 64 -9.86 14.59 -4.26
C ALA A 64 -10.82 14.38 -5.45
#